data_AF-A0A1F3V0Z4-F1
#
_entry.id   AF-A0A1F3V0Z4-F1
#
_cell.length_a   1.000
_cell.length_b   1.000
_cell.length_c   1.000
_cell.angle_alpha   90.00
_cell.angle_beta   90.00
_cell.angle_gamma   90.00
#
_symmetry.space_group_name_H-M   'P 1'
#
loop_
_entity.id
_entity.type
_entity.pdbx_description
1 polymer ?
#
loop_
_entity_poly.entity_id
_entity_poly.type
_entity_poly.pdbx_seq_one_letter_code
_entity_poly.pdbx_strand_id
1 'polypeptide(L)' 'MEGDDIRKVREKLGLTRHEMAEFLCLAGYRSMMNIENDFRRSSKFTAKVLSYLDSLPKNKALGLIEELNRHEP' A
#
# COMPACT_ATOMS: atom_id res chain seq x y z
N MET A 1 -1.83 4.79 -11.01
CA MET A 1 -2.16 5.34 -9.69
C MET A 1 -1.15 6.41 -9.40
N GLU A 2 -1.64 7.61 -9.16
CA GLU A 2 -0.85 8.73 -8.69
C GLU A 2 -0.62 8.60 -7.18
N GLY A 3 0.31 9.39 -6.61
CA GLY A 3 0.62 9.35 -5.18
C GLY A 3 -0.62 9.59 -4.31
N ASP A 4 -1.51 10.49 -4.74
CA ASP A 4 -2.75 10.78 -4.03
C ASP A 4 -3.72 9.58 -4.00
N ASP A 5 -3.80 8.80 -5.08
CA ASP A 5 -4.62 7.57 -5.11
C ASP A 5 -4.11 6.57 -4.07
N ILE A 6 -2.78 6.41 -3.99
CA ILE A 6 -2.12 5.50 -3.06
C ILE A 6 -2.38 5.94 -1.61
N ARG A 7 -2.31 7.25 -1.34
CA ARG A 7 -2.66 7.83 -0.05
C ARG A 7 -4.10 7.50 0.35
N LYS A 8 -5.06 7.67 -0.56
CA LYS A 8 -6.48 7.37 -0.33
C LYS A 8 -6.71 5.89 0.00
N VAL A 9 -6.06 4.97 -0.73
CA VAL A 9 -6.15 3.54 -0.43
C VAL A 9 -5.61 3.23 0.97
N ARG A 10 -4.44 3.78 1.33
CA ARG A 10 -3.87 3.59 2.67
C ARG A 10 -4.81 4.08 3.77
N GLU A 11 -5.38 5.27 3.61
CA GLU A 11 -6.29 5.88 4.59
C GLU A 11 -7.61 5.11 4.71
N LYS A 12 -8.17 4.65 3.59
CA LYS A 12 -9.35 3.78 3.57
C LYS A 12 -9.11 2.49 4.37
N LEU A 13 -7.94 1.89 4.21
CA LEU A 13 -7.54 0.69 4.95
C LEU A 13 -7.22 0.99 6.43
N GLY A 14 -7.00 2.26 6.79
CA GLY A 14 -6.66 2.68 8.15
C GLY A 14 -5.21 2.38 8.53
N LEU A 15 -4.33 2.22 7.54
CA LEU A 15 -2.92 1.91 7.74
C LEU A 15 -2.09 3.18 7.90
N THR A 16 -1.09 3.11 8.75
CA THR A 16 0.01 4.06 8.79
C THR A 16 0.90 3.90 7.57
N ARG A 17 1.71 4.92 7.28
CA ARG A 17 2.73 4.84 6.22
C ARG A 17 3.79 3.78 6.50
N HIS A 18 4.02 3.42 7.76
CA HIS A 18 4.97 2.38 8.14
C HIS A 18 4.40 0.99 7.81
N GLU A 19 3.17 0.70 8.25
CA GLU A 19 2.50 -0.58 7.96
C GLU A 19 2.30 -0.79 6.44
N MET A 20 1.93 0.26 5.71
CA MET A 20 1.84 0.18 4.25
C MET A 20 3.21 -0.02 3.59
N ALA A 21 4.28 0.57 4.14
CA ALA A 21 5.63 0.34 3.63
C ALA A 21 6.09 -1.10 3.84
N GLU A 22 5.78 -1.67 5.00
CA GLU A 22 6.07 -3.06 5.35
C GLU A 22 5.34 -4.02 4.40
N PHE A 23 4.02 -3.85 4.24
CA PHE A 23 3.22 -4.65 3.30
C PHE A 23 3.77 -4.59 1.86
N LEU A 24 4.19 -3.41 1.41
CA LEU A 24 4.74 -3.21 0.07
C LEU A 24 6.24 -3.55 -0.05
N CYS A 25 6.85 -4.10 1.01
CA CYS A 25 8.27 -4.46 1.07
C CYS A 25 9.20 -3.30 0.71
N LEU A 26 8.86 -2.10 1.19
CA LEU A 26 9.64 -0.88 1.01
C LEU A 26 10.56 -0.66 2.20
N ALA A 27 11.62 0.15 2.01
CA ALA A 27 12.57 0.48 3.07
C ALA A 27 11.98 1.27 4.28
N GLY A 28 10.68 1.55 4.30
CA GLY A 28 9.98 2.17 5.42
C GLY A 28 9.25 3.47 5.08
N TYR A 29 8.90 4.22 6.14
CA TYR A 29 8.04 5.42 6.10
C TYR A 29 8.41 6.43 5.02
N ARG A 30 9.71 6.77 4.89
CA ARG A 30 10.18 7.77 3.91
C ARG A 30 9.95 7.32 2.48
N SER A 31 10.05 6.03 2.20
CA SER A 31 9.75 5.47 0.87
C SER A 31 8.27 5.62 0.53
N MET A 32 7.37 5.36 1.49
CA MET A 32 5.94 5.60 1.28
C MET A 32 5.60 7.08 1.12
N MET A 33 6.19 7.96 1.94
CA MET A 33 5.98 9.40 1.81
C MET A 33 6.40 9.90 0.41
N ASN A 34 7.56 9.46 -0.09
CA ASN A 34 8.02 9.82 -1.42
C ASN A 34 7.06 9.36 -2.53
N ILE A 35 6.41 8.20 -2.34
CA ILE A 35 5.42 7.69 -3.29
C ILE A 35 4.14 8.52 -3.23
N GLU A 36 3.60 8.79 -2.04
CA GLU A 36 2.36 9.54 -1.87
C GLU A 36 2.46 11.00 -2.35
N ASN A 37 3.65 11.59 -2.32
CA ASN A 37 3.91 12.94 -2.81
C ASN A 37 4.39 12.98 -4.27
N ASP A 38 4.32 11.85 -4.99
CA ASP A 38 4.80 11.71 -6.38
C ASP A 38 6.28 12.05 -6.62
N PHE A 39 7.07 12.16 -5.54
CA PHE A 39 8.53 12.30 -5.62
C PHE A 39 9.20 11.03 -6.18
N ARG A 40 8.55 9.87 -5.98
CA ARG A 40 8.93 8.59 -6.59
C ARG A 40 7.70 7.87 -7.10
N ARG A 41 7.73 7.38 -8.34
CA ARG A 41 6.65 6.53 -8.85
C ARG A 41 6.66 5.15 -8.17
N SER A 42 5.49 4.66 -7.79
CA SER A 42 5.30 3.26 -7.40
C SER A 42 5.56 2.32 -8.59
N SER A 43 5.91 1.07 -8.31
CA SER A 43 6.01 0.06 -9.38
C SER A 43 4.63 -0.20 -10.02
N LYS A 44 4.59 -0.69 -11.26
CA LYS A 44 3.33 -1.11 -11.91
C LYS A 44 2.64 -2.24 -11.13
N PHE A 45 3.42 -3.12 -10.51
CA PHE A 45 2.89 -4.20 -9.68
C PHE A 45 2.22 -3.65 -8.41
N THR A 46 2.89 -2.74 -7.70
CA THR A 46 2.33 -2.02 -6.54
C THR A 46 1.01 -1.35 -6.91
N ALA A 47 0.96 -0.63 -8.03
CA ALA A 47 -0.28 0.00 -8.49
C ALA A 47 -1.38 -1.03 -8.79
N LYS A 48 -1.05 -2.18 -9.38
CA LYS A 48 -2.02 -3.26 -9.63
C LYS A 48 -2.56 -3.87 -8.34
N VAL A 49 -1.70 -4.15 -7.36
CA VAL A 49 -2.07 -4.70 -6.05
C VAL A 49 -2.94 -3.71 -5.28
N LEU A 50 -2.54 -2.44 -5.21
CA LEU A 50 -3.32 -1.41 -4.51
C LEU A 50 -4.68 -1.18 -5.16
N SER A 51 -4.76 -1.18 -6.49
CA SER A 51 -6.03 -1.10 -7.21
C SER A 51 -6.93 -2.31 -6.92
N TYR A 52 -6.36 -3.51 -6.79
CA TYR A 52 -7.12 -4.70 -6.40
C TYR A 52 -7.63 -4.59 -4.95
N LEU A 53 -6.76 -4.21 -4.01
CA LEU A 53 -7.16 -4.00 -2.61
C LEU A 53 -8.25 -2.93 -2.47
N ASP A 54 -8.18 -1.86 -3.24
CA ASP A 54 -9.19 -0.80 -3.23
C ASP A 54 -10.56 -1.28 -3.75
N SER A 55 -10.57 -2.25 -4.66
CA SER A 55 -11.80 -2.85 -5.18
C SER A 55 -12.50 -3.80 -4.19
N LEU A 56 -11.82 -4.22 -3.11
CA LEU A 56 -12.37 -5.15 -2.12
C LEU A 56 -13.08 -4.41 -0.97
N PRO A 57 -14.04 -5.08 -0.30
CA PRO A 57 -14.48 -4.67 1.03
C PRO A 57 -13.29 -4.57 2.00
N LYS A 58 -13.28 -3.55 2.86
CA LYS A 58 -12.15 -3.24 3.77
C LYS A 58 -11.68 -4.45 4.57
N ASN A 59 -12.59 -5.24 5.13
CA ASN A 59 -12.26 -6.44 5.89
C ASN A 59 -11.55 -7.51 5.07
N LYS A 60 -11.94 -7.70 3.80
CA LYS A 60 -11.26 -8.64 2.89
C LYS A 60 -9.87 -8.15 2.49
N ALA A 61 -9.73 -6.85 2.22
CA ALA A 61 -8.44 -6.25 1.90
C ALA A 61 -7.45 -6.38 3.06
N LEU A 62 -7.90 -6.09 4.30
CA LEU A 62 -7.08 -6.27 5.50
C LEU A 62 -6.73 -7.74 5.77
N GLY A 63 -7.67 -8.66 5.58
CA GLY A 63 -7.39 -10.10 5.72
C GLY A 63 -6.31 -10.58 4.73
N LEU A 64 -6.35 -10.12 3.48
CA LEU A 64 -5.31 -10.43 2.49
C LEU A 64 -3.95 -9.85 2.88
N ILE A 65 -3.91 -8.60 3.38
CA ILE A 65 -2.66 -8.00 3.86
C ILE A 65 -2.07 -8.81 5.01
N GLU A 66 -2.91 -9.24 5.96
CA GLU A 66 -2.48 -10.08 7.07
C GLU A 66 -1.94 -11.43 6.60
N GLU A 67 -2.62 -12.09 5.65
CA GLU A 67 -2.15 -13.34 5.05
C GLU A 67 -0.79 -13.16 4.36
N LEU A 68 -0.63 -12.12 3.56
CA LEU A 68 0.61 -11.86 2.82
C LEU A 68 1.77 -11.48 3.74
N ASN A 69 1.53 -10.71 4.81
CA ASN A 69 2.56 -10.33 5.78
C ASN A 69 3.12 -11.53 6.57
N ARG A 70 2.50 -12.71 6.54
CA ARG A 70 3.03 -13.94 7.15
C ARG A 70 4.11 -14.62 6.30
N HIS A 71 4.36 -14.13 5.09
CA HIS A 71 5.38 -14.64 4.19
C HIS A 71 6.56 -13.65 4.12
N GLU A 72 7.78 -14.17 4.22
CA GLU A 72 8.98 -13.35 3.98
C GLU A 72 9.14 -13.06 2.48
N PRO A 73 9.51 -11.82 2.10
CA PRO A 73 9.74 -11.41 0.71
C PRO A 73 11.04 -11.90 0.08
#